data_AF-A0A3R7KYU0-F1
#
_entry.id   AF-A0A3R7KYU0-F1
#
_cell.length_a   1.000
_cell.length_b   1.000
_cell.length_c   1.000
_cell.angle_alpha   90.00
_cell.angle_beta   90.00
_cell.angle_gamma   90.00
#
_symmetry.space_group_name_H-M   'P 1'
#
loop_
_entity.id
_entity.type
_entity.pdbx_description
1 polymer ?
#
loop_
_entity_poly.entity_id
_entity_poly.type
_entity_poly.pdbx_seq_one_letter_code
_entity_poly.pdbx_strand_id
1 'polypeptide(L)'
;MSKCWLPIESNPDVMNAYLKSLGVTNPKVEFCDVISIDPEMLGFVPRPVRAMILLYPISPEMDAEDIKTGVMRAAEIKELLNKKDFFFLDKPLGTLVVPWPFYMQ
;
A
#
# COMPACT_ATOMS: atom_id res chain seq x y z
N MET A 1 17.62 -7.79 18.02
CA MET A 1 17.40 -8.17 16.61
C MET A 1 16.03 -7.67 16.20
N SER A 2 15.96 -6.59 15.43
CA SER A 2 14.71 -6.13 14.82
C SER A 2 14.15 -7.26 13.95
N LYS A 3 12.87 -7.61 14.12
CA LYS A 3 12.21 -8.58 13.23
C LYS A 3 12.14 -7.96 11.84
N CYS A 4 12.88 -8.53 10.88
CA CYS A 4 12.81 -8.17 9.48
C CYS A 4 11.82 -9.11 8.80
N TRP A 5 10.81 -8.54 8.13
CA TRP A 5 9.82 -9.29 7.38
C TRP A 5 10.26 -9.35 5.92
N LEU A 6 9.92 -10.44 5.23
CA LEU A 6 10.17 -10.52 3.80
C LEU A 6 9.23 -9.56 3.06
N PRO A 7 9.72 -8.86 2.01
CA PRO A 7 8.87 -8.01 1.19
C PRO A 7 7.78 -8.85 0.51
N ILE A 8 6.56 -8.32 0.47
CA ILE A 8 5.46 -8.92 -0.26
C ILE A 8 5.53 -8.43 -1.70
N GLU A 9 5.40 -9.36 -2.64
CA GLU A 9 5.30 -9.05 -4.06
C GLU A 9 3.96 -8.37 -4.38
N SER A 10 3.99 -7.25 -5.11
CA SER A 10 2.80 -6.52 -5.55
C SER A 10 2.14 -7.24 -6.73
N ASN A 11 1.62 -8.43 -6.47
CA ASN A 11 1.00 -9.33 -7.44
C ASN A 11 -0.37 -9.79 -6.89
N PRO A 12 -1.47 -9.63 -7.65
CA PRO A 12 -2.80 -10.02 -7.22
C PRO A 12 -2.90 -11.47 -6.73
N ASP A 13 -2.20 -12.42 -7.35
CA ASP A 13 -2.26 -13.84 -6.94
C ASP A 13 -1.69 -14.04 -5.53
N VAL A 14 -0.54 -13.42 -5.25
CA VAL A 14 0.11 -13.43 -3.93
C VAL A 14 -0.78 -12.74 -2.89
N MET A 15 -1.32 -11.57 -3.23
CA MET A 15 -2.13 -10.77 -2.33
C MET A 15 -3.50 -11.41 -2.03
N ASN A 16 -4.14 -12.02 -3.02
CA ASN A 16 -5.41 -12.74 -2.87
C ASN A 16 -5.22 -14.03 -2.06
N ALA A 17 -4.11 -14.75 -2.25
CA ALA A 17 -3.76 -15.87 -1.40
C ALA A 17 -3.51 -15.43 0.05
N TYR A 18 -2.85 -14.28 0.24
CA TYR A 18 -2.63 -13.71 1.57
C TYR A 18 -3.95 -13.33 2.26
N LEU A 19 -4.89 -12.67 1.57
CA LEU A 19 -6.22 -12.38 2.11
C LEU A 19 -6.96 -13.64 2.60
N LYS A 20 -6.91 -14.70 1.80
CA LYS A 20 -7.49 -16.00 2.18
C LYS A 20 -6.83 -16.54 3.46
N SER A 21 -5.50 -16.44 3.57
CA SER A 21 -4.75 -16.87 4.76
C SER A 21 -5.08 -16.07 6.02
N LEU A 22 -5.48 -14.79 5.87
CA LEU A 22 -5.95 -13.93 6.96
C LEU A 22 -7.39 -14.25 7.41
N GLY A 23 -8.05 -15.23 6.78
CA GLY A 23 -9.41 -15.65 7.14
C GLY A 23 -10.52 -14.96 6.33
N VAL A 24 -10.18 -14.22 5.26
CA VAL A 24 -11.17 -13.67 4.33
C VAL A 24 -11.59 -14.77 3.35
N THR A 25 -12.49 -15.64 3.80
CA THR A 25 -12.90 -16.86 3.07
C THR A 25 -14.05 -16.64 2.08
N ASN A 26 -14.79 -15.53 2.21
CA ASN A 26 -15.94 -15.21 1.36
C ASN A 26 -15.68 -13.86 0.65
N PRO A 27 -14.97 -13.84 -0.50
CA PRO A 27 -14.43 -12.60 -1.03
C PRO A 27 -15.56 -11.75 -1.62
N LYS A 28 -15.97 -10.71 -0.89
CA LYS A 28 -16.62 -9.54 -1.50
C LYS A 28 -15.61 -8.64 -2.22
N VAL A 29 -14.32 -8.93 -2.08
CA VAL A 29 -13.19 -8.13 -2.57
C VAL A 29 -12.08 -9.07 -3.04
N GLU A 30 -11.42 -8.64 -4.11
CA GLU A 30 -10.23 -9.27 -4.66
C GLU A 30 -9.30 -8.17 -5.16
N PHE A 31 -8.00 -8.44 -5.18
CA PHE A 31 -7.03 -7.62 -5.87
C PHE A 31 -7.03 -7.98 -7.35
N CYS A 32 -6.88 -6.97 -8.20
CA CYS A 32 -6.69 -7.07 -9.63
C CYS A 32 -5.63 -6.06 -10.07
N ASP A 33 -4.94 -6.34 -11.17
CA ASP A 33 -3.95 -5.41 -11.71
C ASP A 33 -4.61 -4.18 -12.34
N VAL A 34 -3.91 -3.04 -12.22
CA VAL A 34 -4.25 -1.81 -12.94
C VAL A 34 -3.14 -1.55 -13.95
N ILE A 35 -3.46 -1.72 -15.23
CA ILE A 35 -2.48 -1.60 -16.33
C ILE A 35 -2.15 -0.13 -16.64
N SER A 36 -3.18 0.73 -16.64
CA SER A 36 -3.03 2.17 -16.84
C SER A 36 -4.11 2.93 -16.08
N ILE A 37 -3.83 4.20 -15.80
CA ILE A 37 -4.78 5.18 -15.23
C ILE A 37 -5.59 5.89 -16.31
N ASP A 38 -5.40 5.54 -17.59
CA ASP A 38 -6.19 6.08 -18.69
C ASP A 38 -7.66 5.63 -18.56
N PRO A 39 -8.65 6.51 -18.83
CA PRO A 39 -10.06 6.20 -18.63
C PRO A 39 -10.56 4.95 -19.36
N GLU A 40 -10.04 4.70 -20.56
CA GLU A 40 -10.36 3.51 -21.36
C GLU A 40 -9.87 2.23 -20.68
N MET A 41 -8.62 2.24 -20.20
CA MET A 41 -8.01 1.09 -19.55
C MET A 41 -8.61 0.82 -18.16
N LEU A 42 -9.01 1.87 -17.44
CA LEU A 42 -9.76 1.74 -16.19
C LEU A 42 -11.16 1.13 -16.38
N GLY A 43 -11.66 1.05 -17.62
CA GLY A 43 -12.88 0.34 -17.96
C GLY A 43 -12.80 -1.18 -17.70
N PHE A 44 -11.59 -1.75 -17.75
CA PHE A 44 -11.36 -3.19 -17.53
C PHE A 44 -11.29 -3.57 -16.05
N VAL A 45 -11.13 -2.60 -15.15
CA VAL A 45 -11.05 -2.86 -13.70
C VAL A 45 -12.45 -3.20 -13.16
N PRO A 46 -12.62 -4.36 -12.48
CA PRO A 46 -13.90 -4.73 -11.88
C PRO A 46 -14.43 -3.68 -10.91
N ARG A 47 -15.74 -3.41 -10.97
CA ARG A 47 -16.42 -2.45 -10.10
C ARG A 47 -17.39 -3.16 -9.15
N PRO A 48 -17.55 -2.66 -7.90
CA PRO A 48 -17.01 -1.40 -7.37
C PRO A 48 -15.59 -1.51 -6.79
N VAL A 49 -14.74 -0.52 -7.04
CA VAL A 49 -13.41 -0.40 -6.44
C VAL A 49 -13.51 0.17 -5.01
N ARG A 50 -12.81 -0.45 -4.06
CA ARG A 50 -12.83 -0.04 -2.63
C ARG A 50 -11.55 0.65 -2.18
N ALA A 51 -10.41 0.22 -2.72
CA ALA A 51 -9.09 0.74 -2.39
C ALA A 51 -8.15 0.54 -3.58
N MET A 52 -7.05 1.29 -3.58
CA MET A 52 -5.96 1.16 -4.54
C MET A 52 -4.65 1.11 -3.76
N ILE A 53 -3.75 0.21 -4.15
CA ILE A 53 -2.42 0.09 -3.58
C ILE A 53 -1.44 0.46 -4.68
N LEU A 54 -0.52 1.37 -4.38
CA LEU A 54 0.52 1.82 -5.30
C LEU A 54 1.88 1.42 -4.74
N LEU A 55 2.61 0.60 -5.49
CA LEU A 55 4.02 0.34 -5.25
C LEU A 55 4.84 1.30 -6.11
N TYR A 56 5.75 2.06 -5.49
CA TYR A 56 6.65 2.98 -6.19
C TYR A 56 8.02 2.99 -5.50
N PRO A 57 9.11 3.30 -6.23
CA PRO A 57 10.43 3.43 -5.63
C PRO A 57 10.47 4.68 -4.75
N ILE A 58 10.93 4.53 -3.50
CA ILE A 58 11.10 5.64 -2.56
C ILE A 58 12.53 6.17 -2.70
N SER A 59 12.67 7.48 -2.90
CA SER A 59 13.96 8.18 -2.84
C SER A 59 14.11 8.92 -1.52
N PRO A 60 15.35 9.17 -1.05
CA PRO A 60 15.59 9.91 0.19
C PRO A 60 14.97 11.31 0.20
N GLU A 61 14.91 11.96 -0.96
CA GLU A 61 14.31 13.29 -1.12
C GLU A 61 12.80 13.24 -0.93
N MET A 62 12.13 12.22 -1.49
CA MET A 62 10.70 12.00 -1.34
C MET A 62 10.34 11.69 0.12
N ASP A 63 11.08 10.80 0.77
CA ASP A 63 10.87 10.49 2.19
C ASP A 63 11.01 11.73 3.07
N ALA A 64 12.03 12.57 2.81
CA ALA A 64 12.24 13.79 3.56
C ALA A 64 11.12 14.82 3.31
N GLU A 65 10.60 14.89 2.09
CA GLU A 65 9.47 15.76 1.73
C GLU A 65 8.15 15.28 2.35
N ASP A 66 7.91 13.97 2.40
CA ASP A 66 6.73 13.36 3.02
C ASP A 66 6.70 13.63 4.52
N ILE A 67 7.86 13.51 5.20
CA ILE A 67 7.98 13.85 6.62
C ILE A 67 7.67 15.34 6.84
N LYS A 68 8.25 16.24 6.02
CA LYS A 68 7.98 17.68 6.13
C LYS A 68 6.51 17.98 5.93
N THR A 69 5.91 17.44 4.87
CA THR A 69 4.50 17.65 4.53
C THR A 69 3.57 17.12 5.61
N GLY A 70 3.89 15.95 6.19
CA GLY A 70 3.15 15.37 7.31
C GLY A 70 3.16 16.25 8.56
N VAL A 71 4.32 16.85 8.89
CA VAL A 71 4.43 17.80 10.00
C VAL A 71 3.62 19.07 9.72
N MET A 72 3.72 19.63 8.51
CA MET A 72 3.01 20.86 8.13
C MET A 72 1.49 20.68 8.16
N ARG A 73 1.00 19.48 7.79
CA ARG A 73 -0.44 19.17 7.73
C ARG A 73 -0.96 18.44 8.96
N ALA A 74 -0.17 18.31 10.03
CA ALA A 74 -0.52 17.52 11.20
C ALA A 74 -1.84 17.95 11.87
N ALA A 75 -2.13 19.25 11.90
CA ALA A 75 -3.38 19.79 12.45
C ALA A 75 -4.60 19.38 11.61
N GLU A 76 -4.50 19.50 10.29
CA GLU A 76 -5.55 19.10 9.34
C GLU A 76 -5.80 17.60 9.40
N ILE A 77 -4.73 16.79 9.46
CA ILE A 77 -4.82 15.33 9.61
C ILE A 77 -5.56 14.98 10.90
N LYS A 78 -5.24 15.64 12.01
CA LYS A 78 -5.90 15.39 13.30
C LYS A 78 -7.39 15.74 13.27
N GLU A 79 -7.76 16.82 12.59
CA GLU A 79 -9.16 17.19 12.38
C GLU A 79 -9.89 16.16 11.50
N LEU A 80 -9.25 15.71 10.42
CA LEU A 80 -9.81 14.68 9.53
C LEU A 80 -10.00 13.34 10.24
N LEU A 81 -9.05 12.92 11.07
CA LEU A 81 -9.14 11.70 11.88
C LEU A 81 -10.27 11.75 12.91
N ASN A 82 -10.60 12.94 13.43
CA ASN A 82 -11.72 13.10 14.36
C ASN A 82 -13.09 13.11 13.66
N LYS A 83 -13.13 13.52 12.38
CA LYS A 83 -14.38 13.71 11.64
C LYS A 83 -14.91 12.45 10.96
N LYS A 84 -14.02 11.50 10.66
CA LYS A 84 -14.36 10.27 9.93
C LYS A 84 -13.78 9.06 10.66
N ASP A 85 -14.48 7.94 10.55
CA ASP A 85 -14.01 6.64 11.03
C ASP A 85 -12.89 6.11 10.13
N PHE A 86 -11.69 6.68 10.27
CA PHE A 86 -10.49 6.19 9.63
C PHE A 86 -9.75 5.23 10.55
N PHE A 87 -9.31 4.11 10.00
CA PHE A 87 -8.32 3.25 10.63
C PHE A 87 -6.94 3.58 10.07
N PHE A 88 -6.03 4.07 10.92
CA PHE A 88 -4.65 4.39 10.57
C PHE A 88 -3.70 3.75 11.58
N LEU A 89 -2.60 3.17 11.08
CA LEU A 89 -1.55 2.57 11.90
C LEU A 89 -0.25 3.33 11.71
N ASP A 90 0.25 3.94 12.79
CA ASP A 90 1.40 4.86 12.79
C ASP A 90 2.77 4.16 12.70
N LYS A 91 2.84 2.85 12.99
CA LYS A 91 4.13 2.14 13.12
C LYS A 91 4.36 1.13 11.99
N PRO A 92 5.33 1.38 11.09
CA PRO A 92 5.80 0.33 10.20
C PRO A 92 6.59 -0.71 11.00
N LEU A 93 6.23 -1.98 10.82
CA LEU A 93 6.97 -3.12 11.35
C LEU A 93 8.23 -3.36 10.49
N GLY A 94 9.24 -2.50 10.66
CA GLY A 94 10.56 -2.63 10.03
C GLY A 94 10.69 -1.96 8.65
N THR A 95 11.89 -1.46 8.36
CA THR A 95 12.26 -0.84 7.08
C THR A 95 12.52 -1.92 6.03
N LEU A 96 11.80 -1.83 4.91
CA LEU A 96 12.02 -2.64 3.72
C LEU A 96 13.19 -2.05 2.94
N VAL A 97 14.35 -2.70 2.97
CA VAL A 97 15.45 -2.42 2.04
C VAL A 97 15.83 -3.74 1.39
N VAL A 98 15.38 -3.94 0.16
CA VAL A 98 15.91 -5.01 -0.69
C VAL A 98 16.96 -4.35 -1.59
N PRO A 99 18.26 -4.56 -1.35
CA PRO A 99 19.28 -4.02 -2.23
C PRO A 99 19.19 -4.67 -3.61
N TRP A 100 19.34 -3.85 -4.65
CA TRP A 100 19.26 -4.20 -6.08
C TRP A 100 19.93 -5.53 -6.53
N PRO A 101 21.05 -6.03 -5.95
CA PRO A 101 21.63 -7.29 -6.40
C PRO A 101 20.83 -8.56 -6.06
N PHE A 102 19.74 -8.49 -5.28
CA PHE A 102 18.99 -9.69 -4.90
C PHE A 102 17.99 -10.20 -5.96
N TYR A 103 17.73 -9.42 -7.02
CA TYR A 103 16.78 -9.77 -8.10
C TYR A 103 17.40 -10.51 -9.29
N MET A 104 18.71 -10.82 -9.27
CA MET A 104 19.44 -11.46 -10.39
C MET A 104 20.27 -12.69 -9.96
N GLN A 105 19.67 -13.60 -9.18
CA GLN A 105 20.22 -14.95 -8.97
C GLN A 105 19.20 -16.01 -9.35
#